data_AF-A0A2N2C6Q4-F1
#
_entry.id   AF-A0A2N2C6Q4-F1
#
_cell.length_a   1.000
_cell.length_b   1.000
_cell.length_c   1.000
_cell.angle_alpha   90.00
_cell.angle_beta   90.00
_cell.angle_gamma   90.00
#
_symmetry.space_group_name_H-M   'P 1'
#
loop_
_entity.id
_entity.type
_entity.pdbx_description
1 polymer ?
#
loop_
_entity_poly.entity_id
_entity_poly.type
_entity_poly.pdbx_seq_one_letter_code
_entity_poly.pdbx_strand_id
1 'polypeptide(L)'
;MPFKFNFADDQILAVLGPIGTLNMIAEAVMVFTMIIAVFVCSLIILLYLKERRHEIGIYFALGEKKRNIVLQVVMEVWIVSVLAMTLSVFAGTWIAKGFSAELIRLQLLIAEVQKGKDDILNDNIPSREEVVAAYSVRMSNEYVLLFTGLAMLTVTASTIVPIVNILKLKPKEILL
;
A
#
# COMPACT_ATOMS: atom_id res chain seq x y z
N MET A 1 -26.83 -13.57 46.93
CA MET A 1 -25.56 -12.99 46.44
C MET A 1 -25.40 -13.36 44.96
N PRO A 2 -25.30 -12.41 44.02
CA PRO A 2 -24.89 -12.74 42.66
C PRO A 2 -23.40 -12.47 42.51
N PHE A 3 -22.59 -13.53 42.48
CA PHE A 3 -21.24 -13.45 41.92
C PHE A 3 -21.35 -13.68 40.42
N LYS A 4 -21.34 -12.58 39.64
CA LYS A 4 -21.08 -12.65 38.20
C LYS A 4 -19.58 -12.50 38.02
N PHE A 5 -18.89 -13.62 37.80
CA PHE A 5 -17.47 -13.64 37.43
C PHE A 5 -17.35 -13.10 35.99
N ASN A 6 -16.99 -11.82 35.82
CA ASN A 6 -16.77 -11.18 34.51
C ASN A 6 -15.29 -11.19 34.08
N PHE A 7 -14.49 -12.12 34.60
CA PHE A 7 -13.05 -12.21 34.34
C PHE A 7 -12.69 -12.67 32.93
N ALA A 8 -13.65 -13.23 32.18
CA ALA A 8 -13.47 -13.59 30.78
C ALA A 8 -13.34 -12.34 29.90
N ASP A 9 -14.18 -11.33 30.13
CA ASP A 9 -14.17 -10.10 29.33
C ASP A 9 -12.88 -9.32 29.55
N ASP A 10 -12.40 -9.19 30.80
CA ASP A 10 -11.20 -8.41 31.11
C ASP A 10 -9.90 -9.06 30.59
N GLN A 11 -9.79 -10.39 30.62
CA GLN A 11 -8.64 -11.10 30.04
C GLN A 11 -8.69 -11.14 28.52
N ILE A 12 -9.89 -11.28 27.93
CA ILE A 12 -10.09 -11.16 26.49
C ILE A 12 -9.78 -9.73 26.03
N LEU A 13 -10.22 -8.71 26.76
CA LEU A 13 -9.89 -7.30 26.52
C LEU A 13 -8.40 -7.01 26.68
N ALA A 14 -7.72 -7.63 27.64
CA ALA A 14 -6.27 -7.48 27.83
C ALA A 14 -5.46 -8.07 26.67
N VAL A 15 -5.95 -9.16 26.04
CA VAL A 15 -5.32 -9.76 24.84
C VAL A 15 -5.75 -9.04 23.55
N LEU A 16 -6.97 -8.52 23.48
CA LEU A 16 -7.50 -7.79 22.32
C LEU A 16 -7.02 -6.33 22.27
N GLY A 17 -6.70 -5.72 23.40
CA GLY A 17 -6.23 -4.32 23.47
C GLY A 17 -5.03 -4.05 22.57
N PRO A 18 -3.93 -4.82 22.68
CA PRO A 18 -2.76 -4.68 21.81
C PRO A 18 -3.04 -4.97 20.33
N ILE A 19 -3.94 -5.92 20.01
CA ILE A 19 -4.29 -6.24 18.62
C ILE A 19 -5.11 -5.09 17.99
N GLY A 20 -6.04 -4.52 18.75
CA GLY A 20 -6.84 -3.38 18.32
C GLY A 20 -6.01 -2.13 18.04
N THR A 21 -5.02 -1.82 18.90
CA THR A 21 -4.12 -0.67 18.68
C THR A 21 -3.20 -0.89 17.48
N LEU A 22 -2.68 -2.10 17.27
CA LEU A 22 -1.91 -2.44 16.07
C LEU A 22 -2.72 -2.27 14.79
N ASN A 23 -3.99 -2.71 14.78
CA ASN A 23 -4.87 -2.54 13.63
C ASN A 23 -5.14 -1.06 13.34
N MET A 24 -5.44 -0.27 14.39
CA MET A 24 -5.67 1.17 14.26
C MET A 24 -4.43 1.90 13.70
N ILE A 25 -3.22 1.55 14.16
CA ILE A 25 -1.98 2.13 13.65
C ILE A 25 -1.77 1.74 12.17
N ALA A 26 -1.98 0.47 11.83
CA ALA A 26 -1.85 -0.01 10.45
C ALA A 26 -2.83 0.71 9.51
N GLU A 27 -4.09 0.87 9.92
CA GLU A 27 -5.12 1.58 9.17
C GLU A 27 -4.78 3.07 9.01
N ALA A 28 -4.35 3.74 10.09
CA ALA A 28 -3.97 5.15 10.05
C ALA A 28 -2.80 5.39 9.09
N VAL A 29 -1.76 4.54 9.15
CA VAL A 29 -0.61 4.61 8.23
C VAL A 29 -1.04 4.35 6.80
N MET A 30 -1.90 3.35 6.55
CA MET A 30 -2.41 3.03 5.22
C MET A 30 -3.14 4.22 4.59
N VAL A 31 -4.08 4.83 5.32
CA VAL A 31 -4.83 6.01 4.84
C VAL A 31 -3.91 7.20 4.60
N PHE A 32 -2.99 7.46 5.53
CA PHE A 32 -2.03 8.55 5.41
C PHE A 32 -1.13 8.41 4.17
N THR A 33 -0.60 7.21 3.94
CA THR A 33 0.22 6.92 2.76
C THR A 33 -0.59 7.04 1.47
N MET A 34 -1.85 6.62 1.45
CA MET A 34 -2.73 6.82 0.28
C MET A 34 -2.91 8.30 -0.06
N ILE A 35 -3.13 9.15 0.94
CA ILE A 35 -3.28 10.60 0.72
C ILE A 35 -2.00 11.18 0.10
N ILE A 36 -0.83 10.85 0.64
CA ILE A 36 0.46 11.30 0.08
C ILE A 36 0.65 10.79 -1.35
N ALA A 37 0.31 9.53 -1.62
CA ALA A 37 0.42 8.95 -2.96
C ALA A 37 -0.41 9.73 -3.97
N VAL A 38 -1.64 10.16 -3.63
CA VAL A 38 -2.47 11.01 -4.49
C VAL A 38 -1.75 12.31 -4.85
N PHE A 39 -1.16 12.99 -3.86
CA PHE A 39 -0.45 14.25 -4.08
C PHE A 39 0.80 14.08 -4.94
N VAL A 40 1.65 13.10 -4.63
CA VAL A 40 2.89 12.85 -5.37
C VAL A 40 2.61 12.42 -6.80
N CYS A 41 1.70 11.45 -7.01
CA CYS A 41 1.31 11.03 -8.35
C CYS A 41 0.70 12.18 -9.15
N SER A 42 -0.13 13.02 -8.51
CA SER A 42 -0.76 14.15 -9.17
C SER A 42 0.30 15.15 -9.64
N LEU A 43 1.29 15.43 -8.79
CA LEU A 43 2.38 16.34 -9.13
C LEU A 43 3.23 15.81 -10.28
N ILE A 44 3.58 14.52 -10.27
CA ILE A 44 4.35 13.89 -11.35
C ILE A 44 3.59 13.98 -12.68
N ILE A 45 2.30 13.63 -12.70
CA ILE A 45 1.47 13.70 -13.90
C ILE A 45 1.35 15.16 -14.38
N LEU A 46 1.17 16.12 -13.47
CA LEU A 46 1.15 17.55 -13.80
C LEU A 46 2.45 18.02 -14.46
N LEU A 47 3.60 17.63 -13.94
CA LEU A 47 4.91 17.99 -14.51
C LEU A 47 5.09 17.38 -15.90
N TYR A 48 4.75 16.11 -16.07
CA TYR A 48 4.79 15.42 -17.35
C TYR A 48 3.92 16.13 -18.41
N LEU A 49 2.69 16.51 -18.04
CA LEU A 49 1.80 17.25 -18.93
C LEU A 49 2.30 18.66 -19.22
N LYS A 50 3.02 19.28 -18.29
CA LYS A 50 3.60 20.62 -18.46
C LYS A 50 4.70 20.59 -19.52
N GLU A 51 5.55 19.58 -19.51
CA GLU A 51 6.62 19.41 -20.50
C GLU A 51 6.05 19.15 -21.90
N ARG A 52 4.89 18.48 -22.00
CA ARG A 52 4.21 18.16 -23.27
C ARG A 52 3.18 19.18 -23.75
N ARG A 53 3.16 20.39 -23.17
CA ARG A 53 2.17 21.44 -23.54
C ARG A 53 2.23 21.83 -25.02
N HIS A 54 3.44 21.87 -25.60
CA HIS A 54 3.61 22.22 -27.01
C HIS A 54 3.01 21.16 -27.95
N GLU A 55 3.20 19.87 -27.64
CA GLU A 55 2.60 18.75 -28.39
C GLU A 55 1.07 18.82 -28.33
N ILE A 56 0.51 19.06 -27.14
CA ILE A 56 -0.94 19.23 -26.92
C ILE A 56 -1.50 20.41 -27.73
N GLY A 57 -0.73 21.49 -27.87
CA GLY A 57 -1.06 22.63 -28.73
C GLY A 57 -1.17 22.26 -30.21
N ILE A 58 -0.26 21.43 -30.71
CA ILE A 58 -0.30 20.90 -32.10
C ILE A 58 -1.53 20.02 -32.30
N TYR A 59 -1.83 19.10 -31.38
CA TYR A 59 -3.04 18.28 -31.45
C TYR A 59 -4.31 19.13 -31.50
N PHE A 60 -4.36 20.21 -30.70
CA PHE A 60 -5.50 21.11 -30.72
C PHE A 60 -5.62 21.87 -32.05
N ALA A 61 -4.51 22.26 -32.68
CA ALA A 61 -4.49 22.90 -34.00
C ALA A 61 -4.96 21.97 -35.12
N LEU A 62 -4.80 20.66 -34.95
CA LEU A 62 -5.34 19.62 -35.84
C LEU A 62 -6.85 19.35 -35.64
N GLY A 63 -7.51 20.04 -34.69
CA GLY A 63 -8.95 19.91 -34.45
C GLY A 63 -9.34 18.73 -33.54
N GLU A 64 -8.39 18.11 -32.85
CA GLU A 64 -8.67 17.04 -31.88
C GLU A 64 -9.47 17.56 -30.68
N LYS A 65 -10.38 16.72 -30.16
CA LYS A 65 -11.26 17.12 -29.06
C LYS A 65 -10.51 17.02 -27.74
N LYS A 66 -10.71 17.99 -26.84
CA LYS A 66 -10.12 17.98 -25.47
C LYS A 66 -10.33 16.65 -24.73
N ARG A 67 -11.46 15.98 -24.96
CA ARG A 67 -11.78 14.68 -24.35
C ARG A 67 -10.86 13.55 -24.81
N ASN A 68 -10.43 13.54 -26.07
CA ASN A 68 -9.54 12.51 -26.60
C ASN A 68 -8.16 12.59 -25.96
N ILE A 69 -7.65 13.81 -25.75
CA ILE A 69 -6.39 14.07 -25.05
C ILE A 69 -6.48 13.60 -23.59
N VAL A 70 -7.58 13.90 -22.90
CA VAL A 70 -7.81 13.40 -21.54
C VAL A 70 -7.83 11.88 -21.50
N LEU A 71 -8.52 11.24 -22.46
CA LEU A 71 -8.61 9.78 -22.51
C LEU A 71 -7.24 9.13 -22.76
N GLN A 72 -6.42 9.72 -23.63
CA GLN A 72 -5.05 9.27 -23.88
C GLN A 72 -4.20 9.31 -22.60
N VAL A 73 -4.24 10.43 -21.87
CA VAL A 73 -3.48 10.59 -20.62
C VAL A 73 -3.94 9.59 -19.57
N VAL A 74 -5.25 9.39 -19.41
CA VAL A 74 -5.79 8.40 -18.47
C VAL A 74 -5.32 6.99 -18.85
N MET A 75 -5.41 6.62 -20.12
CA MET A 75 -4.97 5.30 -20.59
C MET A 75 -3.46 5.09 -20.41
N GLU A 76 -2.65 6.12 -20.66
CA GLU A 76 -1.20 6.08 -20.45
C GLU A 76 -0.85 5.82 -18.98
N VAL A 77 -1.47 6.58 -18.07
CA VAL A 77 -1.29 6.41 -16.62
C VAL A 77 -1.76 5.02 -16.17
N TRP A 78 -2.88 4.53 -16.71
CA TRP A 78 -3.39 3.20 -16.39
C TRP A 78 -2.42 2.09 -16.78
N ILE A 79 -1.90 2.12 -18.01
CA ILE A 79 -0.95 1.12 -18.50
C ILE A 79 0.30 1.09 -17.61
N VAL A 80 0.87 2.25 -17.29
CA VAL A 80 2.04 2.35 -16.40
C VAL A 80 1.71 1.84 -14.99
N SER A 81 0.53 2.15 -14.48
CA SER A 81 0.11 1.74 -13.13
C SER A 81 -0.07 0.23 -13.00
N VAL A 82 -0.61 -0.45 -14.02
CA VAL A 82 -0.76 -1.92 -14.01
C VAL A 82 0.60 -2.62 -13.98
N LEU A 83 1.56 -2.13 -14.77
CA LEU A 83 2.92 -2.64 -14.76
C LEU A 83 3.60 -2.41 -13.40
N ALA A 84 3.46 -1.20 -12.84
CA ALA A 84 4.01 -0.86 -11.53
C ALA A 84 3.41 -1.71 -10.40
N MET A 85 2.09 -1.95 -10.41
CA MET A 85 1.42 -2.78 -9.40
C MET A 85 1.86 -4.22 -9.47
N THR A 86 2.02 -4.77 -10.67
CA THR A 86 2.51 -6.15 -10.85
C THR A 86 3.90 -6.30 -10.23
N LEU A 87 4.79 -5.34 -10.48
CA LEU A 87 6.13 -5.32 -9.90
C LEU A 87 6.09 -5.09 -8.37
N SER A 88 5.17 -4.25 -7.90
CA SER A 88 4.96 -3.95 -6.48
C SER A 88 4.52 -5.18 -5.68
N VAL A 89 3.60 -6.00 -6.19
CA VAL A 89 3.18 -7.24 -5.50
C VAL A 89 4.35 -8.20 -5.35
N PHE A 90 5.18 -8.34 -6.39
CA PHE A 90 6.36 -9.19 -6.34
C PHE A 90 7.39 -8.66 -5.33
N ALA A 91 7.74 -7.38 -5.43
CA ALA A 91 8.68 -6.73 -4.53
C ALA A 91 8.18 -6.73 -3.07
N GLY A 92 6.90 -6.45 -2.85
CA GLY A 92 6.26 -6.45 -1.53
C GLY A 92 6.27 -7.83 -0.89
N THR A 93 6.00 -8.88 -1.66
CA THR A 93 6.10 -10.27 -1.18
C THR A 93 7.54 -10.62 -0.81
N TRP A 94 8.52 -10.17 -1.59
CA TRP A 94 9.94 -10.43 -1.32
C TRP A 94 10.42 -9.71 -0.06
N ILE A 95 10.10 -8.42 0.09
CA ILE A 95 10.43 -7.63 1.28
C ILE A 95 9.73 -8.20 2.52
N ALA A 96 8.44 -8.57 2.42
CA ALA A 96 7.67 -9.12 3.54
C ALA A 96 8.27 -10.42 4.06
N LYS A 97 8.76 -11.30 3.18
CA LYS A 97 9.46 -12.53 3.59
C LYS A 97 10.73 -12.24 4.37
N GLY A 98 11.56 -11.31 3.87
CA GLY A 98 12.80 -10.92 4.55
C GLY A 98 12.53 -10.28 5.92
N PHE A 99 11.58 -9.35 5.98
CA PHE A 99 11.19 -8.69 7.23
C PHE A 99 10.60 -9.67 8.25
N SER A 100 9.75 -10.60 7.81
CA SER A 100 9.14 -11.62 8.68
C SER A 100 10.19 -12.56 9.26
N ALA A 101 11.17 -12.99 8.46
CA ALA A 101 12.26 -13.84 8.93
C ALA A 101 13.10 -13.14 10.02
N GLU A 102 13.37 -11.85 9.86
CA GLU A 102 14.13 -11.08 10.86
C GLU A 102 13.33 -10.88 12.16
N LEU A 103 12.02 -10.61 12.08
CA LEU A 103 11.17 -10.53 13.29
C LEU A 103 11.19 -11.82 14.10
N ILE A 104 11.10 -12.98 13.44
CA ILE A 104 11.18 -14.29 14.10
C ILE A 104 12.55 -14.47 14.76
N ARG A 105 13.63 -14.13 14.04
CA ARG A 105 14.99 -14.20 14.58
C ARG A 105 15.16 -13.34 15.84
N LEU A 106 14.61 -12.12 15.85
CA LEU A 106 14.63 -11.25 17.01
C LEU A 106 13.86 -11.85 18.20
N GLN A 107 12.68 -12.44 17.97
CA GLN A 107 11.90 -13.11 19.01
C GLN A 107 12.64 -14.31 19.61
N LEU A 108 13.30 -15.12 18.78
CA LEU A 108 14.10 -16.27 19.25
C LEU A 108 15.30 -15.82 20.08
N LEU A 109 16.01 -14.76 19.68
CA LEU A 109 17.11 -14.21 20.46
C LEU A 109 16.64 -13.69 21.83
N ILE A 110 15.51 -12.99 21.88
CA ILE A 110 14.93 -12.51 23.14
C ILE A 110 14.52 -13.68 24.04
N ALA A 111 13.92 -14.73 23.46
CA ALA A 111 13.55 -15.95 24.18
C ALA A 111 14.77 -16.73 24.70
N GLU A 112 15.87 -16.79 23.94
CA GLU A 112 17.15 -17.36 24.38
C GLU A 112 17.78 -16.57 25.53
N VAL A 113 17.70 -15.22 25.52
CA VAL A 113 18.17 -14.37 26.62
C VAL A 113 17.32 -14.56 27.89
N GLN A 114 16.01 -14.79 27.75
CA GLN A 114 15.11 -15.11 28.87
C GLN A 114 15.28 -16.53 29.42
N LYS A 115 15.80 -17.47 28.61
CA LYS A 115 16.09 -18.85 29.02
C LYS A 115 17.27 -18.99 30.00
N GLY A 116 18.09 -17.97 30.21
CA GLY A 116 19.22 -18.02 31.13
C GLY A 116 18.89 -18.04 32.63
N LYS A 117 17.63 -18.23 33.04
CA LYS A 117 17.23 -18.15 34.46
C LYS A 117 16.36 -19.31 34.98
N ASP A 118 15.91 -20.25 34.16
CA ASP A 118 15.21 -21.47 34.59
C ASP A 118 15.55 -22.63 33.64
N ASP A 119 16.63 -23.34 33.97
CA ASP A 119 17.21 -24.44 33.17
C ASP A 119 16.68 -25.82 33.61
N ILE A 120 15.36 -25.99 33.69
CA ILE A 120 14.78 -27.33 33.82
C ILE A 120 13.48 -27.35 33.02
N LEU A 121 13.43 -28.21 32.00
CA LEU A 121 12.29 -28.50 31.11
C LEU A 121 12.12 -27.51 29.94
N ASN A 122 12.75 -27.75 28.79
CA ASN A 122 11.99 -27.85 27.52
C ASN A 122 12.88 -28.31 26.34
N ASP A 123 12.79 -29.61 26.02
CA ASP A 123 13.43 -30.24 24.85
C ASP A 123 12.56 -30.12 23.57
N ASN A 124 11.52 -29.27 23.59
CA ASN A 124 10.55 -29.11 22.50
C ASN A 124 10.50 -27.68 21.94
N ILE A 125 11.63 -26.98 21.82
CA ILE A 125 11.66 -25.75 21.02
C ILE A 125 11.87 -26.14 19.56
N PRO A 126 10.88 -25.92 18.67
CA PRO A 126 11.00 -26.27 17.27
C PRO A 126 12.21 -25.57 16.64
N SER A 127 12.95 -26.32 15.84
CA SER A 127 14.23 -25.90 15.27
C SER A 127 14.04 -24.69 14.34
N ARG A 128 15.06 -23.82 14.25
CA ARG A 128 15.01 -22.54 13.51
C ARG A 128 14.55 -22.69 12.06
N GLU A 129 14.85 -23.83 11.43
CA GLU A 129 14.48 -24.15 10.05
C GLU A 129 12.98 -24.51 9.90
N GLU A 130 12.36 -25.08 10.93
CA GLU A 130 10.95 -25.48 10.91
C GLU A 130 10.02 -24.28 11.12
N VAL A 131 10.39 -23.33 11.99
CA VAL A 131 9.61 -22.11 12.25
C VAL A 131 9.64 -21.16 11.04
N VAL A 132 10.76 -21.09 10.33
CA VAL A 132 10.90 -20.28 9.09
C VAL A 132 10.18 -20.96 7.91
N ALA A 133 10.14 -22.30 7.85
CA ALA A 133 9.40 -23.04 6.83
C ALA A 133 7.88 -23.07 7.07
N ALA A 134 7.43 -23.08 8.33
CA ALA A 134 6.01 -23.12 8.70
C ALA A 134 5.28 -21.79 8.47
N TYR A 135 5.98 -20.65 8.54
CA TYR A 135 5.38 -19.34 8.30
C TYR A 135 5.51 -18.92 6.83
N SER A 136 4.82 -19.64 5.95
CA SER A 136 4.68 -19.19 4.57
C SER A 136 3.81 -17.92 4.54
N VAL A 137 4.39 -16.78 4.16
CA VAL A 137 3.62 -15.56 3.85
C VAL A 137 2.70 -15.88 2.66
N ARG A 138 1.46 -16.26 2.96
CA ARG A 138 0.42 -16.54 1.98
C ARG A 138 -0.40 -15.28 1.81
N MET A 139 -0.17 -14.59 0.71
CA MET A 139 -1.09 -13.56 0.22
C MET A 139 -2.36 -14.26 -0.25
N SER A 140 -3.49 -14.01 0.41
CA SER A 140 -4.78 -14.45 -0.14
C SER A 140 -5.02 -13.73 -1.46
N ASN A 141 -5.56 -14.44 -2.45
CA ASN A 141 -5.91 -13.86 -3.75
C ASN A 141 -6.91 -12.70 -3.60
N GLU A 142 -7.80 -12.79 -2.60
CA GLU A 142 -8.78 -11.76 -2.30
C GLU A 142 -8.14 -10.45 -1.79
N TYR A 143 -7.14 -10.56 -0.90
CA TYR A 143 -6.40 -9.40 -0.41
C TYR A 143 -5.58 -8.73 -1.53
N VAL A 144 -4.96 -9.51 -2.43
CA VAL A 144 -4.24 -8.96 -3.59
C VAL A 144 -5.20 -8.22 -4.50
N LEU A 145 -6.37 -8.80 -4.81
CA LEU A 145 -7.38 -8.18 -5.66
C LEU A 145 -7.89 -6.86 -5.06
N LEU A 146 -8.21 -6.86 -3.76
CA LEU A 146 -8.67 -5.67 -3.05
C LEU A 146 -7.60 -4.58 -2.99
N PHE A 147 -6.34 -4.95 -2.72
CA PHE A 147 -5.21 -4.03 -2.70
C PHE A 147 -4.98 -3.38 -4.07
N THR A 148 -4.93 -4.18 -5.15
CA THR A 148 -4.79 -3.67 -6.52
C THR A 148 -5.97 -2.77 -6.90
N GLY A 149 -7.20 -3.12 -6.48
CA GLY A 149 -8.39 -2.27 -6.68
C GLY A 149 -8.26 -0.90 -6.00
N LEU A 150 -7.87 -0.88 -4.73
CA LEU A 150 -7.61 0.36 -3.98
C LEU A 150 -6.48 1.19 -4.57
N ALA A 151 -5.42 0.54 -5.05
CA ALA A 151 -4.32 1.20 -5.72
C ALA A 151 -4.76 1.85 -7.04
N MET A 152 -5.59 1.17 -7.85
CA MET A 152 -6.15 1.78 -9.07
C MET A 152 -7.10 2.93 -8.78
N LEU A 153 -7.88 2.83 -7.70
CA LEU A 153 -8.74 3.92 -7.27
C LEU A 153 -7.91 5.15 -6.86
N THR A 154 -6.80 4.94 -6.16
CA THR A 154 -5.86 6.01 -5.78
C THR A 154 -5.25 6.68 -7.02
N VAL A 155 -4.82 5.89 -8.01
CA VAL A 155 -4.24 6.40 -9.27
C VAL A 155 -5.27 7.21 -10.06
N THR A 156 -6.50 6.71 -10.20
CA THR A 156 -7.57 7.43 -10.90
C THR A 156 -7.92 8.73 -10.19
N ALA A 157 -8.08 8.71 -8.86
CA ALA A 157 -8.31 9.92 -8.06
C ALA A 157 -7.20 10.97 -8.27
N SER A 158 -5.95 10.53 -8.35
CA SER A 158 -4.79 11.39 -8.57
C SER A 158 -4.79 12.09 -9.94
N THR A 159 -5.37 11.47 -10.97
CA THR A 159 -5.43 12.07 -12.32
C THR A 159 -6.41 13.25 -12.43
N ILE A 160 -7.34 13.40 -11.49
CA ILE A 160 -8.40 14.44 -11.53
C ILE A 160 -7.78 15.84 -11.56
N VAL A 161 -6.79 16.11 -10.70
CA VAL A 161 -6.14 17.42 -10.60
C VAL A 161 -5.47 17.84 -11.93
N PRO A 162 -4.60 17.01 -12.56
CA PRO A 162 -4.04 17.30 -13.86
C PRO A 162 -5.08 17.45 -14.99
N ILE A 163 -6.13 16.64 -14.99
CA ILE A 163 -7.21 16.74 -15.98
C ILE A 163 -7.92 18.09 -15.88
N VAL A 164 -8.25 18.54 -14.66
CA VAL A 164 -8.85 19.86 -14.45
C VAL A 164 -7.93 20.98 -14.94
N ASN A 165 -6.61 20.84 -14.76
CA ASN A 165 -5.64 21.81 -15.27
C ASN A 165 -5.66 21.88 -16.81
N ILE A 166 -5.69 20.73 -17.50
CA ILE A 166 -5.80 20.66 -18.97
C ILE A 166 -7.10 21.33 -19.46
N LEU A 167 -8.23 21.02 -18.83
CA LEU A 167 -9.54 21.53 -19.26
C LEU A 167 -9.66 23.06 -19.09
N LYS A 168 -9.03 23.62 -18.05
CA LYS A 168 -9.01 25.07 -17.77
C LYS A 168 -8.16 25.87 -18.76
N LEU A 169 -7.28 25.25 -19.54
CA LEU A 169 -6.49 25.96 -20.55
C LEU A 169 -7.41 26.43 -21.69
N LYS A 170 -7.45 27.75 -21.89
CA LYS A 170 -8.10 28.36 -23.04
C LYS A 170 -7.21 28.10 -24.26
N PRO A 171 -7.76 27.58 -25.37
CA PRO A 171 -6.97 27.22 -26.55
C PRO A 171 -6.27 28.39 -27.25
N LYS A 172 -6.54 29.64 -26.82
CA LYS A 172 -6.04 30.87 -27.44
C LYS A 172 -4.64 31.31 -26.98
N GLU A 173 -4.09 30.73 -25.91
CA GLU A 173 -2.76 31.07 -25.38
C GLU A 173 -1.68 30.02 -25.68
N ILE A 174 -2.02 28.96 -26.43
CA ILE A 174 -1.07 27.88 -26.77
C ILE A 174 -0.40 28.12 -28.14
N LEU A 175 -0.77 29.19 -28.84
CA LEU A 175 -0.34 29.53 -30.21
C LEU A 175 0.51 30.81 -30.29
N LEU A 176 0.75 31.49 -29.17
CA LEU A 176 1.55 32.72 -29.04
C LEU A 176 2.62 32.50 -27.97
#